data_AF-A0A327JTI0-F1
#
_entry.id   AF-A0A327JTI0-F1
#
_cell.length_a   1.000
_cell.length_b   1.000
_cell.length_c   1.000
_cell.angle_alpha   90.00
_cell.angle_beta   90.00
_cell.angle_gamma   90.00
#
_symmetry.space_group_name_H-M   'P 1'
#
loop_
_entity.id
_entity.type
_entity.pdbx_description
1 polymer ?
#
loop_
_entity_poly.entity_id
_entity_poly.type
_entity_poly.pdbx_seq_one_letter_code
_entity_poly.pdbx_strand_id
1 'polypeptide(L)'
;MTTTRISTRLAVAAALAAPLMLGIAAQPAAAKDIQDICRNYAQRAVDDNAENVRMNCGFNGNRWNASKQFHAAWCRERKANRGKMRDQEQERAKQLQKCANKNKPRRDKKG
;
A
#
# COMPACT_ATOMS: atom_id res chain seq x y z
N MET A 1 51.40 -23.08 -27.56
CA MET A 1 51.21 -22.62 -26.17
C MET A 1 50.50 -23.71 -25.38
N THR A 2 51.31 -24.43 -24.60
CA THR A 2 51.02 -25.07 -23.30
C THR A 2 49.58 -24.96 -22.79
N THR A 3 48.81 -26.06 -22.84
CA THR A 3 48.57 -27.11 -21.81
C THR A 3 47.44 -26.76 -20.82
N THR A 4 46.24 -27.38 -20.90
CA THR A 4 45.80 -28.64 -20.22
C THR A 4 45.87 -28.53 -18.67
N ARG A 5 44.90 -28.91 -17.81
CA ARG A 5 44.01 -30.09 -17.76
C ARG A 5 42.81 -29.88 -16.83
N ILE A 6 41.71 -30.54 -17.24
CA ILE A 6 40.61 -31.01 -16.40
C ILE A 6 41.13 -32.10 -15.45
N SER A 7 40.73 -32.08 -14.17
CA SER A 7 40.79 -33.25 -13.27
C SER A 7 39.63 -33.17 -12.27
N THR A 8 38.52 -33.85 -12.56
CA THR A 8 38.11 -35.16 -12.01
C THR A 8 37.65 -35.11 -10.56
N ARG A 9 36.36 -35.39 -10.40
CA ARG A 9 35.62 -35.55 -9.15
C ARG A 9 36.25 -36.65 -8.29
N LEU A 10 36.46 -36.38 -7.01
CA LEU A 10 36.55 -37.40 -5.96
C LEU A 10 35.58 -37.01 -4.86
N ALA A 11 34.78 -37.99 -4.46
CA ALA A 11 33.68 -37.82 -3.52
C ALA A 11 34.13 -38.16 -2.09
N VAL A 12 33.56 -37.39 -1.15
CA VAL A 12 33.31 -37.66 0.27
C VAL A 12 34.50 -37.90 1.22
N ALA A 13 34.70 -36.95 2.13
CA ALA A 13 34.98 -37.23 3.54
C ALA A 13 34.15 -36.27 4.40
N ALA A 14 33.32 -36.81 5.28
CA ALA A 14 32.45 -36.04 6.16
C ALA A 14 33.08 -35.83 7.55
N ALA A 15 32.84 -34.62 8.08
CA ALA A 15 32.98 -34.17 9.49
C ALA A 15 34.42 -33.96 10.00
N LEU A 16 34.81 -32.87 10.69
CA LEU A 16 34.11 -31.95 11.59
C LEU A 16 34.77 -30.55 11.55
N ALA A 17 34.02 -29.51 11.18
CA ALA A 17 34.24 -28.11 11.62
C ALA A 17 32.97 -27.29 11.32
N ALA A 18 32.03 -27.24 12.27
CA ALA A 18 31.07 -26.12 12.35
C ALA A 18 31.84 -24.87 12.85
N PRO A 19 31.44 -23.60 12.60
CA PRO A 19 30.14 -23.11 12.10
C PRO A 19 30.22 -21.93 11.10
N LEU A 20 29.24 -21.74 10.20
CA LEU A 20 28.80 -20.39 9.78
C LEU A 20 27.45 -20.42 9.05
N MET A 21 26.44 -21.04 9.68
CA MET A 21 25.07 -20.67 9.35
C MET A 21 24.84 -19.28 9.97
N LEU A 22 25.15 -18.20 9.25
CA LEU A 22 24.59 -16.89 9.59
C LEU A 22 23.08 -17.01 9.42
N GLY A 23 22.41 -17.25 10.54
CA GLY A 23 20.96 -17.25 10.61
C GLY A 23 20.43 -15.95 10.05
N ILE A 24 19.56 -16.04 9.05
CA ILE A 24 18.69 -14.92 8.69
C ILE A 24 17.74 -14.77 9.87
N ALA A 25 18.12 -13.95 10.86
CA ALA A 25 17.17 -13.51 11.87
C ALA A 25 16.03 -12.82 11.10
N ALA A 26 14.86 -13.44 11.08
CA ALA A 26 13.65 -12.82 10.57
C ALA A 26 13.46 -11.52 11.37
N GLN A 27 13.78 -10.38 10.76
CA GLN A 27 13.56 -9.09 11.40
C GLN A 27 12.06 -8.96 11.64
N PRO A 28 11.61 -8.56 12.84
CA PRO A 28 10.21 -8.21 13.03
C PRO A 28 9.92 -7.07 12.05
N ALA A 29 8.92 -7.25 11.19
CA ALA A 29 8.41 -6.15 10.38
C ALA A 29 8.11 -5.01 11.35
N ALA A 30 8.88 -3.91 11.26
CA ALA A 30 8.77 -2.80 12.18
C ALA A 30 7.30 -2.39 12.26
N ALA A 31 6.72 -2.51 13.46
CA ALA A 31 5.35 -2.10 13.68
C ALA A 31 5.28 -0.58 13.42
N LYS A 32 4.68 -0.20 12.29
CA LYS A 32 4.49 1.21 11.97
C LYS A 32 3.61 1.85 13.04
N ASP A 33 4.06 2.99 13.58
CA ASP A 33 3.31 3.71 14.61
C ASP A 33 1.87 4.03 14.12
N ILE A 34 0.89 3.86 15.01
CA ILE A 34 -0.52 4.20 14.78
C ILE A 34 -0.63 5.65 14.30
N GLN A 35 0.20 6.56 14.82
CA GLN A 35 0.17 7.95 14.37
C GLN A 35 0.51 8.06 12.89
N ASP A 36 1.60 7.43 12.43
CA ASP A 36 1.99 7.43 11.03
C ASP A 36 0.90 6.82 10.13
N ILE A 37 0.33 5.69 10.55
CA ILE A 37 -0.74 5.01 9.80
C ILE A 37 -1.92 5.97 9.61
N CYS A 38 -2.34 6.63 10.70
CA CYS A 38 -3.47 7.54 10.66
C CYS A 38 -3.17 8.85 9.93
N ARG A 39 -1.92 9.36 9.96
CA ARG A 39 -1.52 10.53 9.15
C ARG A 39 -1.59 10.21 7.66
N ASN A 40 -1.15 9.03 7.26
CA ASN A 40 -1.20 8.58 5.87
C ASN A 40 -2.64 8.36 5.39
N TYR A 41 -3.46 7.67 6.20
CA TYR A 41 -4.89 7.50 5.93
C TYR A 41 -5.58 8.86 5.73
N ALA A 42 -5.31 9.80 6.64
CA ALA A 42 -5.93 11.11 6.61
C ALA A 42 -5.52 11.93 5.38
N GLN A 43 -4.25 11.84 4.95
CA GLN A 43 -3.81 12.50 3.72
C GLN A 43 -4.60 11.99 2.51
N ARG A 44 -4.69 10.66 2.34
CA ARG A 44 -5.45 10.08 1.23
C ARG A 44 -6.92 10.50 1.24
N ALA A 45 -7.54 10.53 2.42
CA ALA A 45 -8.94 10.92 2.55
C ALA A 45 -9.21 12.38 2.15
N VAL A 46 -8.27 13.30 2.43
CA VAL A 46 -8.40 14.69 1.97
C VAL A 46 -8.06 14.85 0.49
N ASP A 47 -7.12 14.06 -0.05
CA ASP A 47 -6.81 14.03 -1.48
C ASP A 47 -8.02 13.52 -2.29
N ASP A 48 -8.67 12.45 -1.82
CA ASP A 48 -9.92 11.97 -2.39
C ASP A 48 -11.00 13.07 -2.37
N ASN A 49 -11.10 13.83 -1.27
CA ASN A 49 -12.08 14.91 -1.21
C ASN A 49 -11.73 16.07 -2.15
N ALA A 50 -10.45 16.40 -2.32
CA ALA A 50 -10.03 17.38 -3.31
C ALA A 50 -10.44 16.94 -4.72
N GLU A 51 -10.34 15.65 -5.04
CA GLU A 51 -10.79 15.07 -6.30
C GLU A 51 -12.32 15.13 -6.46
N ASN A 52 -13.08 14.84 -5.40
CA ASN A 52 -14.54 15.02 -5.36
C ASN A 52 -14.95 16.46 -5.69
N VAL A 53 -14.26 17.46 -5.12
CA VAL A 53 -14.51 18.88 -5.39
C VAL A 53 -14.08 19.24 -6.82
N ARG A 54 -12.89 18.83 -7.25
CA ARG A 54 -12.34 19.12 -8.58
C ARG A 54 -13.23 18.62 -9.71
N MET A 55 -13.81 17.43 -9.55
CA MET A 55 -14.73 16.84 -10.51
C MET A 55 -16.19 17.27 -10.31
N ASN A 56 -16.47 18.15 -9.34
CA ASN A 56 -17.81 18.60 -8.99
C ASN A 56 -18.79 17.43 -8.74
N CYS A 57 -18.32 16.38 -8.06
CA CYS A 57 -19.10 15.16 -7.81
C CYS A 57 -20.20 15.35 -6.76
N GLY A 58 -20.05 16.34 -5.86
CA GLY A 58 -21.06 16.74 -4.89
C GLY A 58 -21.15 15.84 -3.64
N PHE A 59 -20.20 14.93 -3.43
CA PHE A 59 -20.20 14.10 -2.23
C PHE A 59 -19.86 14.93 -0.98
N ASN A 60 -20.50 14.61 0.15
CA ASN A 60 -20.40 15.36 1.39
C ASN A 60 -20.52 14.44 2.63
N GLY A 61 -20.45 15.04 3.83
CA GLY A 61 -20.50 14.34 5.10
C GLY A 61 -19.14 13.84 5.58
N ASN A 62 -19.12 13.09 6.69
CA ASN A 62 -17.89 12.72 7.41
C ASN A 62 -16.83 12.03 6.55
N ARG A 63 -17.24 11.18 5.60
CA ARG A 63 -16.32 10.49 4.67
C ARG A 63 -15.56 11.46 3.76
N TRP A 64 -16.19 12.58 3.44
CA TRP A 64 -15.73 13.62 2.51
C TRP A 64 -15.34 14.92 3.25
N ASN A 65 -15.01 14.83 4.54
CA ASN A 65 -14.56 15.98 5.30
C ASN A 65 -13.19 16.47 4.78
N ALA A 66 -12.98 17.79 4.67
CA ALA A 66 -11.72 18.37 4.19
C ALA A 66 -10.60 18.40 5.25
N SER A 67 -10.90 18.13 6.52
CA SER A 67 -9.94 18.18 7.62
C SER A 67 -9.11 16.90 7.72
N LYS A 68 -7.81 17.03 7.52
CA LYS A 68 -6.85 15.94 7.79
C LYS A 68 -6.87 15.53 9.26
N GLN A 69 -7.07 16.47 10.18
CA GLN A 69 -7.16 16.18 11.61
C GLN A 69 -8.38 15.30 11.93
N PHE A 70 -9.52 15.58 11.29
CA PHE A 70 -10.75 14.80 11.46
C PHE A 70 -10.54 13.34 11.07
N HIS A 71 -9.99 13.08 9.88
CA HIS A 71 -9.71 11.71 9.41
C HIS A 71 -8.67 10.99 10.28
N ALA A 72 -7.64 11.71 10.74
CA ALA A 72 -6.63 11.14 11.61
C ALA A 72 -7.21 10.78 12.99
N ALA A 73 -8.11 11.61 13.53
CA ALA A 73 -8.81 11.34 14.80
C ALA A 73 -9.71 10.11 14.68
N TRP A 74 -10.52 10.03 13.62
CA TRP A 74 -11.35 8.86 13.33
C TRP A 74 -10.51 7.57 13.22
N CYS A 75 -9.39 7.62 12.51
CA CYS A 75 -8.49 6.46 12.39
C CYS A 75 -7.94 6.00 13.75
N ARG A 76 -7.51 6.95 14.60
CA ARG A 76 -6.99 6.64 15.95
C ARG A 76 -8.07 6.09 16.87
N GLU A 77 -9.27 6.64 16.84
CA GLU A 77 -10.44 6.13 17.57
C GLU A 77 -10.73 4.66 17.20
N ARG A 78 -10.54 4.32 15.92
CA ARG A 78 -10.64 2.94 15.43
C ARG A 78 -9.36 2.13 15.59
N LYS A 79 -8.39 2.61 16.38
CA LYS A 79 -7.11 1.93 16.67
C LYS A 79 -6.36 1.51 15.39
N ALA A 80 -6.39 2.36 14.37
CA ALA A 80 -5.82 2.06 13.04
C ALA A 80 -6.32 0.72 12.47
N ASN A 81 -7.59 0.37 12.69
CA ASN A 81 -8.17 -0.85 12.14
C ASN A 81 -8.13 -0.83 10.60
N ARG A 82 -7.29 -1.70 10.03
CA ARG A 82 -7.01 -1.76 8.58
C ARG A 82 -8.26 -2.06 7.76
N GLY A 83 -9.16 -2.92 8.25
CA GLY A 83 -10.41 -3.24 7.58
C GLY A 83 -11.29 -1.99 7.43
N LYS A 84 -11.53 -1.28 8.54
CA LYS A 84 -12.36 -0.06 8.53
C LYS A 84 -11.77 1.05 7.67
N MET A 85 -10.45 1.26 7.73
CA MET A 85 -9.80 2.25 6.87
C MET A 85 -9.95 1.90 5.38
N ARG A 86 -9.72 0.63 5.02
CA ARG A 86 -9.86 0.12 3.66
C ARG A 86 -11.30 0.24 3.16
N ASP A 87 -12.30 -0.04 4.00
CA ASP A 87 -13.71 0.10 3.64
C ASP A 87 -14.04 1.56 3.24
N GLN A 88 -13.54 2.54 4.01
CA GLN A 88 -13.74 3.96 3.69
C GLN A 88 -13.01 4.37 2.40
N GLU A 89 -11.77 3.92 2.21
CA GLU A 89 -10.96 4.19 1.02
C GLU A 89 -11.61 3.59 -0.24
N GLN A 90 -12.07 2.33 -0.17
CA GLN A 90 -12.76 1.66 -1.27
C GLN A 90 -14.07 2.35 -1.63
N GLU A 91 -14.83 2.78 -0.64
CA GLU A 91 -16.10 3.45 -0.90
C GLU A 91 -15.90 4.83 -1.55
N ARG A 92 -14.91 5.61 -1.10
CA ARG A 92 -14.53 6.85 -1.80
C ARG A 92 -14.06 6.57 -3.22
N ALA A 93 -13.19 5.59 -3.43
CA ALA A 93 -12.70 5.23 -4.75
C ALA A 93 -13.82 4.82 -5.71
N LYS A 94 -14.78 3.99 -5.26
CA LYS A 94 -15.97 3.61 -6.05
C LYS A 94 -16.81 4.82 -6.43
N GLN A 95 -17.06 5.72 -5.47
CA GLN A 95 -17.83 6.95 -5.67
C GLN A 95 -17.15 7.88 -6.68
N LEU A 96 -15.83 8.11 -6.54
CA LEU A 96 -15.04 8.90 -7.50
C LEU A 96 -15.00 8.26 -8.88
N GLN A 97 -14.81 6.94 -8.98
CA GLN A 97 -14.81 6.25 -10.27
C GLN A 97 -16.15 6.41 -10.99
N LYS A 98 -17.27 6.27 -10.27
CA LYS A 98 -18.61 6.50 -10.83
C LYS A 98 -18.78 7.93 -11.34
N CYS A 99 -18.33 8.91 -10.55
CA CYS A 99 -18.36 10.32 -10.94
C CYS A 99 -17.48 10.59 -12.17
N ALA A 100 -16.24 10.11 -12.17
CA ALA A 100 -15.31 10.25 -13.28
C ALA A 100 -15.90 9.68 -14.58
N ASN A 101 -16.54 8.51 -14.52
CA ASN A 101 -17.22 7.91 -15.67
C ASN A 101 -18.38 8.74 -16.21
N LYS A 102 -19.16 9.38 -15.33
CA LYS A 102 -20.22 10.33 -15.72
C LYS A 102 -19.63 11.57 -16.39
N ASN A 103 -18.48 12.03 -15.92
CA ASN A 103 -17.80 13.22 -16.41
C ASN A 103 -16.92 12.96 -17.64
N LYS A 104 -16.77 11.70 -18.10
CA LYS A 104 -16.04 11.42 -19.34
C LYS A 104 -16.79 12.06 -20.52
N PRO A 105 -16.09 12.78 -21.40
CA PRO A 105 -16.66 13.15 -22.69
C PRO A 105 -17.20 11.89 -23.36
N ARG A 106 -18.43 11.95 -23.89
CA ARG A 106 -18.97 10.84 -24.68
C ARG A 106 -17.99 10.63 -25.84
N ARG A 107 -17.39 9.43 -25.92
CA ARG A 107 -16.71 8.98 -27.13
C ARG A 107 -17.81 8.50 -28.07
N ASP A 108 -18.29 9.41 -28.89
CA ASP A 108 -19.18 9.10 -30.01
C ASP A 108 -18.51 7.99 -30.81
N LYS A 109 -19.17 6.83 -30.89
CA LYS A 109 -18.79 5.78 -31.84
C LYS A 109 -18.89 6.41 -33.22
N LYS A 110 -17.76 6.59 -33.92
CA LYS A 110 -17.80 6.77 -35.37
C LYS A 110 -18.49 5.52 -35.93
N GLY A 111 -19.61 5.75 -36.61
CA GLY A 111 -20.42 4.74 -37.28
C GLY A 111 -19.66 4.04 -38.40
#